data_AF-A0A7C1K2Q4-F1
#
_entry.id   AF-A0A7C1K2Q4-F1
#
_cell.length_a   1.000
_cell.length_b   1.000
_cell.length_c   1.000
_cell.angle_alpha   90.00
_cell.angle_beta   90.00
_cell.angle_gamma   90.00
#
_symmetry.space_group_name_H-M   'P 1'
#
loop_
_entity.id
_entity.type
_entity.pdbx_description
1 polymer ?
#
loop_
_entity_poly.entity_id
_entity_poly.type
_entity_poly.pdbx_seq_one_letter_code
_entity_poly.pdbx_strand_id
1 'polypeptide(L)'
;MAFTDRCDIFGSVQEEGINRVVRHVMQQRPSLFNYATVFFLQHPDLLCEQIKAAPEVLRAHNPLFSAQEPIPVLGAAMPLGLNWCLQFTDLQMDFHPGNVFALPPELGTLPAQRFALRMRGCFGLDCPSESHIRDILPRVETAGLAQREKEFLGLATFAKEGRTPDTIVFPTQKLLCFCLELFAVLHFEWGTIPGSPQQWLKVRLDGLEIVDLGPAPLEEIVECYIRTVLKLGILPRLSVPIEAMVLNVTELMRKQGLAIGETITLQPTPVPTGVPNNPAVEDNQLKAFIHLEVEA
;
A
#
# COMPACT_ATOMS: atom_id res chain seq x y z
N MET A 1 35.99 -12.96 8.11
CA MET A 1 35.67 -13.77 6.93
C MET A 1 35.10 -12.81 5.89
N ALA A 2 35.55 -12.90 4.65
CA ALA A 2 34.99 -12.05 3.60
C ALA A 2 33.58 -12.54 3.26
N PHE A 3 32.67 -11.62 2.95
CA PHE A 3 31.26 -11.94 2.67
C PHE A 3 31.07 -12.83 1.43
N THR A 4 32.10 -12.97 0.60
CA THR A 4 32.16 -13.80 -0.61
C THR A 4 32.90 -15.12 -0.40
N ASP A 5 33.32 -15.47 0.82
CA ASP A 5 34.01 -16.74 1.07
C ASP A 5 33.12 -17.96 0.77
N ARG A 6 31.79 -17.76 0.68
CA ARG A 6 30.77 -18.80 0.47
C ARG A 6 29.69 -18.44 -0.54
N CYS A 7 29.87 -17.35 -1.28
CA CYS A 7 28.97 -16.93 -2.36
C CYS A 7 29.75 -16.09 -3.38
N ASP A 8 29.26 -16.04 -4.61
CA ASP A 8 29.95 -15.30 -5.67
C ASP A 8 29.51 -13.84 -5.72
N ILE A 9 28.25 -13.56 -5.37
CA ILE A 9 27.70 -12.21 -5.29
C ILE A 9 27.07 -12.02 -3.90
N PHE A 10 27.43 -10.89 -3.28
CA PHE A 10 26.86 -10.44 -2.02
C PHE A 10 26.25 -9.05 -2.21
N GLY A 11 24.98 -8.91 -1.82
CA GLY A 11 24.28 -7.63 -1.78
C GLY A 11 23.72 -7.40 -0.39
N SER A 12 23.80 -6.16 0.09
CA SER A 12 23.11 -5.76 1.32
C SER A 12 22.52 -4.36 1.20
N VAL A 13 21.40 -4.16 1.88
CA VAL A 13 20.75 -2.86 2.01
C VAL A 13 20.40 -2.62 3.47
N GLN A 14 20.72 -1.43 3.96
CA GLN A 14 20.37 -0.99 5.31
C GLN A 14 18.95 -0.44 5.37
N GLU A 15 18.26 -0.70 6.48
CA GLU A 15 16.91 -0.17 6.74
C GLU A 15 16.83 1.35 6.59
N GLU A 16 17.86 2.10 7.03
CA GLU A 16 17.89 3.56 6.93
C GLU A 16 17.91 4.00 5.46
N GLY A 17 18.58 3.25 4.59
CA GLY A 17 18.55 3.46 3.14
C GLY A 17 17.14 3.31 2.58
N ILE A 18 16.45 2.22 2.96
CA ILE A 18 15.07 1.95 2.51
C ILE A 18 14.13 3.05 3.01
N ASN A 19 14.18 3.39 4.30
CA ASN A 19 13.34 4.43 4.89
C ASN A 19 13.56 5.80 4.24
N ARG A 20 14.80 6.14 3.86
CA ARG A 20 15.09 7.36 3.08
C ARG A 20 14.45 7.34 1.70
N VAL A 21 14.54 6.22 0.99
CA VAL A 21 13.90 6.05 -0.33
C VAL A 21 12.38 6.15 -0.21
N VAL A 22 11.77 5.45 0.74
CA VAL A 22 10.32 5.50 0.99
C VAL A 22 9.86 6.94 1.22
N ARG A 23 10.52 7.67 2.14
CA ARG A 23 10.19 9.07 2.42
C ARG A 23 10.34 9.95 1.17
N HIS A 24 11.40 9.73 0.39
CA HIS A 24 11.62 10.46 -0.86
C HIS A 24 10.49 10.19 -1.87
N VAL A 25 10.09 8.93 -2.06
CA VAL A 25 8.98 8.56 -2.95
C VAL A 25 7.67 9.18 -2.49
N MET A 26 7.36 9.17 -1.19
CA MET A 26 6.17 9.81 -0.65
C MET A 26 6.12 11.32 -0.94
N GLN A 27 7.27 12.00 -0.86
CA GLN A 27 7.37 13.44 -1.15
C GLN A 27 7.32 13.76 -2.65
N GLN A 28 7.86 12.89 -3.50
CA GLN A 28 7.91 13.08 -4.96
C GLN A 28 6.61 12.63 -5.66
N ARG A 29 5.89 11.66 -5.08
CA ARG A 29 4.64 11.08 -5.62
C ARG A 29 3.57 10.96 -4.54
N PRO A 30 3.16 12.07 -3.89
CA PRO A 30 2.19 12.04 -2.80
C PRO A 30 0.84 11.43 -3.19
N SER A 31 0.43 11.50 -4.47
CA SER A 31 -0.81 10.88 -4.96
C SER A 31 -0.89 9.37 -4.84
N LEU A 32 0.24 8.68 -4.64
CA LEU A 32 0.25 7.23 -4.37
C LEU A 32 -0.16 6.88 -2.94
N PHE A 33 -0.17 7.87 -2.04
CA PHE A 33 -0.39 7.67 -0.60
C PHE A 33 -1.59 8.47 -0.07
N ASN A 34 -2.12 9.40 -0.87
CA ASN A 34 -3.25 10.24 -0.49
C ASN A 34 -4.37 10.04 -1.50
N TYR A 35 -5.58 9.83 -1.01
CA TYR A 35 -6.80 9.63 -1.78
C TYR A 35 -7.87 10.55 -1.21
N ALA A 36 -8.54 11.33 -2.06
CA ALA A 36 -9.56 12.25 -1.58
C ALA A 36 -10.55 12.57 -2.68
N THR A 37 -11.75 13.05 -2.31
CA THR A 37 -12.71 13.51 -3.31
C THR A 37 -12.23 14.76 -4.04
N VAL A 38 -12.73 14.97 -5.25
CA VAL A 38 -12.35 16.10 -6.12
C VAL A 38 -12.54 17.48 -5.47
N PHE A 39 -13.41 17.58 -4.46
CA PHE A 39 -13.63 18.79 -3.66
C PHE A 39 -12.32 19.35 -3.07
N PHE A 40 -11.43 18.47 -2.61
CA PHE A 40 -10.17 18.87 -1.97
C PHE A 40 -9.12 19.42 -2.93
N LEU A 41 -9.37 19.43 -4.25
CA LEU A 41 -8.47 20.07 -5.21
C LEU A 41 -8.47 21.59 -5.03
N GLN A 42 -9.60 22.15 -4.58
CA GLN A 42 -9.77 23.58 -4.32
C GLN A 42 -9.66 23.92 -2.83
N HIS A 43 -9.74 22.91 -1.95
CA HIS A 43 -9.73 23.05 -0.49
C HIS A 43 -8.74 22.09 0.20
N PRO A 44 -7.45 22.10 -0.17
CA PRO A 44 -6.46 21.17 0.38
C PRO A 44 -6.21 21.36 1.89
N ASP A 45 -6.55 22.53 2.43
CA ASP A 45 -6.45 22.87 3.85
C ASP A 45 -7.47 22.13 4.72
N LEU A 46 -8.52 21.57 4.13
CA LEU A 46 -9.56 20.80 4.83
C LEU A 46 -9.26 19.30 4.93
N LEU A 47 -8.12 18.84 4.39
CA LEU A 47 -7.64 17.47 4.58
C LEU A 47 -7.27 17.21 6.05
N CYS A 48 -7.26 15.94 6.46
CA CYS A 48 -6.96 15.57 7.84
C CYS A 48 -5.52 15.91 8.25
N GLU A 49 -4.57 15.72 7.34
CA GLU A 49 -3.16 16.03 7.54
C GLU A 49 -2.63 16.81 6.34
N GLN A 50 -1.71 17.75 6.60
CA GLN A 50 -1.05 18.52 5.55
C GLN A 50 -0.11 17.63 4.74
N ILE A 51 -0.29 17.59 3.42
CA ILE A 51 0.51 16.76 2.52
C ILE A 51 1.90 17.37 2.33
N LYS A 52 2.92 16.67 2.85
CA LYS A 52 4.32 17.06 2.68
C LYS A 52 4.84 16.61 1.31
N ALA A 53 4.90 17.53 0.35
CA ALA A 53 5.43 17.29 -0.99
C ALA A 53 6.78 18.00 -1.20
N ALA A 54 7.60 17.45 -2.11
CA ALA A 54 8.84 18.12 -2.50
C ALA A 54 8.55 19.42 -3.27
N PRO A 55 9.41 20.45 -3.18
CA PRO A 55 9.20 21.73 -3.87
C PRO A 55 9.02 21.60 -5.39
N GLU A 56 9.67 20.62 -6.02
CA GLU A 56 9.55 20.33 -7.46
C GLU A 56 8.13 19.88 -7.82
N VAL A 57 7.51 19.06 -6.99
CA VAL A 57 6.13 18.55 -7.18
C VAL A 57 5.14 19.70 -7.15
N LEU A 58 5.30 20.60 -6.17
CA LEU A 58 4.45 21.79 -6.04
C LEU A 58 4.65 22.74 -7.22
N ARG A 59 5.89 23.02 -7.62
CA ARG A 59 6.19 23.86 -8.80
C ARG A 59 5.63 23.28 -10.10
N ALA A 60 5.71 21.96 -10.26
CA ALA A 60 5.19 21.26 -11.43
C ALA A 60 3.67 21.09 -11.42
N HIS A 61 2.98 21.48 -10.34
CA HIS A 61 1.54 21.27 -10.16
C HIS A 61 1.15 19.79 -10.29
N ASN A 62 2.04 18.89 -9.85
CA ASN A 62 1.76 17.47 -9.82
C ASN A 62 0.66 17.17 -8.78
N PRO A 63 -0.18 16.13 -9.01
CA PRO A 63 -1.27 15.80 -8.10
C PRO A 63 -0.75 15.42 -6.72
N LEU A 64 -1.32 16.05 -5.68
CA LEU A 64 -1.01 15.76 -4.29
C LEU A 64 -1.75 14.53 -3.75
N PHE A 65 -2.88 14.20 -4.34
CA PHE A 65 -3.70 13.03 -4.01
C PHE A 65 -4.33 12.46 -5.28
N SER A 66 -4.69 11.19 -5.24
CA SER A 66 -5.52 10.56 -6.26
C SER A 66 -6.98 10.92 -6.02
N ALA A 67 -7.61 11.57 -7.00
CA ALA A 67 -9.01 11.98 -6.89
C ALA A 67 -9.95 10.76 -6.91
N GLN A 68 -10.92 10.72 -6.00
CA GLN A 68 -11.89 9.64 -5.84
C GLN A 68 -13.33 10.17 -5.92
N GLU A 69 -14.27 9.26 -6.14
CA GLU A 69 -15.70 9.58 -6.08
C GLU A 69 -16.16 9.77 -4.62
N PRO A 70 -17.17 10.64 -4.38
CA PRO A 70 -17.80 10.77 -3.07
C PRO A 70 -18.41 9.46 -2.58
N ILE A 71 -18.44 9.25 -1.25
CA ILE A 71 -19.12 8.09 -0.66
C ILE A 71 -20.62 8.30 -0.80
N PRO A 72 -21.37 7.36 -1.39
CA PRO A 72 -22.80 7.53 -1.58
C PRO A 72 -23.57 7.46 -0.25
N VAL A 73 -24.59 8.31 -0.10
CA VAL A 73 -25.55 8.18 0.99
C VAL A 73 -26.52 7.04 0.65
N LEU A 74 -26.31 5.89 1.29
CA LEU A 74 -27.09 4.69 1.03
C LEU A 74 -28.58 4.90 1.39
N GLY A 75 -29.47 4.47 0.50
CA GLY A 75 -30.92 4.59 0.68
C GLY A 75 -31.51 5.95 0.32
N ALA A 76 -30.71 6.93 -0.11
CA ALA A 76 -31.22 8.18 -0.62
C ALA A 76 -31.97 7.97 -1.94
N ALA A 77 -33.15 8.60 -2.08
CA ALA A 77 -33.97 8.54 -3.31
C ALA A 77 -33.38 9.35 -4.49
N MET A 78 -32.20 9.94 -4.29
CA MET A 78 -31.46 10.70 -5.28
C MET A 78 -29.96 10.54 -4.99
N PRO A 79 -29.06 10.71 -5.98
CA PRO A 79 -27.64 10.50 -5.78
C PRO A 79 -27.05 11.60 -4.89
N LEU A 80 -26.86 11.30 -3.61
CA LEU A 80 -26.19 12.15 -2.64
C LEU A 80 -24.81 11.56 -2.31
N GLY A 81 -23.82 12.42 -2.11
CA GLY A 81 -22.44 12.02 -1.84
C GLY A 81 -21.79 12.80 -0.69
N LEU A 82 -20.94 12.12 0.06
CA LEU A 82 -20.12 12.69 1.12
C LEU A 82 -18.67 12.78 0.67
N ASN A 83 -18.05 13.95 0.93
CA ASN A 83 -16.62 14.11 0.72
C ASN A 83 -15.82 13.35 1.77
N TRP A 84 -14.67 12.83 1.38
CA TRP A 84 -13.81 12.06 2.27
C TRP A 84 -12.36 12.14 1.81
N CYS A 85 -11.44 11.78 2.72
CA CYS A 85 -10.05 11.54 2.39
C CYS A 85 -9.47 10.36 3.17
N LEU A 86 -8.46 9.71 2.59
CA LEU A 86 -7.61 8.70 3.21
C LEU A 86 -6.16 9.05 2.90
N GLN A 87 -5.36 9.19 3.95
CA GLN A 87 -3.97 9.64 3.86
C GLN A 87 -3.08 8.66 4.61
N PHE A 88 -2.18 7.99 3.89
CA PHE A 88 -1.12 7.20 4.50
C PHE A 88 0.07 8.12 4.77
N THR A 89 0.31 8.33 6.05
CA THR A 89 1.34 9.18 6.61
C THR A 89 2.38 8.31 7.31
N ASP A 90 3.65 8.68 7.21
CA ASP A 90 4.76 8.04 7.94
C ASP A 90 4.84 6.50 7.78
N LEU A 91 5.39 6.06 6.64
CA LEU A 91 5.73 4.66 6.41
C LEU A 91 7.18 4.39 6.82
N GLN A 92 7.39 3.45 7.72
CA GLN A 92 8.69 3.07 8.26
C GLN A 92 8.87 1.55 8.25
N MET A 93 10.11 1.13 8.04
CA MET A 93 10.57 -0.25 8.07
C MET A 93 11.62 -0.41 9.16
N ASP A 94 11.57 -1.53 9.87
CA ASP A 94 12.50 -1.87 10.95
C ASP A 94 12.97 -3.32 10.78
N PHE A 95 14.27 -3.51 10.57
CA PHE A 95 14.86 -4.84 10.42
C PHE A 95 15.29 -5.37 11.79
N HIS A 96 15.29 -6.69 11.96
CA HIS A 96 15.80 -7.29 13.20
C HIS A 96 17.23 -6.79 13.51
N PRO A 97 17.55 -6.38 14.75
CA PRO A 97 16.81 -6.59 16.01
C PRO A 97 15.59 -5.71 16.34
N GLY A 98 15.25 -4.68 15.56
CA GLY A 98 14.12 -3.80 15.86
C GLY A 98 14.51 -2.59 16.70
N ASN A 99 15.00 -1.53 16.06
CA ASN A 99 15.52 -0.33 16.73
C ASN A 99 14.95 0.99 16.19
N VAL A 100 14.02 0.94 15.23
CA VAL A 100 13.38 2.14 14.66
C VAL A 100 12.09 2.47 15.42
N PHE A 101 11.27 1.48 15.73
CA PHE A 101 10.03 1.65 16.49
C PHE A 101 9.70 0.42 17.35
N ALA A 102 8.90 0.62 18.39
CA ALA A 102 8.39 -0.48 19.19
C ALA A 102 7.16 -1.11 18.51
N LEU A 103 7.07 -2.44 18.55
CA LEU A 103 5.88 -3.16 18.16
C LEU A 103 4.82 -3.11 19.27
N PRO A 104 3.52 -3.14 18.91
CA PRO A 104 2.45 -3.25 19.88
C PRO A 104 2.53 -4.61 20.61
N PRO A 105 2.01 -4.69 21.87
CA PRO A 105 2.09 -5.89 22.71
C PRO A 105 1.62 -7.18 22.03
N GLU A 106 0.61 -7.09 21.17
CA GLU A 106 -0.03 -8.17 20.44
C GLU A 106 0.94 -8.86 19.45
N LEU A 107 1.91 -8.11 18.92
CA LEU A 107 2.95 -8.61 18.02
C LEU A 107 4.25 -8.99 18.76
N GLY A 108 4.39 -8.62 20.04
CA GLY A 108 5.57 -8.92 20.85
C GLY A 108 6.86 -8.26 20.35
N THR A 109 7.99 -8.94 20.50
CA THR A 109 9.30 -8.45 20.02
C THR A 109 9.58 -8.95 18.60
N LEU A 110 10.27 -8.14 17.78
CA LEU A 110 10.59 -8.50 16.40
C LEU A 110 11.48 -9.76 16.33
N PRO A 111 10.98 -10.91 15.82
CA PRO A 111 11.74 -12.15 15.81
C PRO A 111 12.97 -12.08 14.90
N ALA A 112 13.94 -12.98 15.12
CA ALA A 112 15.10 -13.10 14.22
C ALA A 112 14.67 -13.41 12.79
N GLN A 113 15.40 -12.88 11.80
CA GLN A 113 15.11 -13.05 10.36
C GLN A 113 13.74 -12.50 9.93
N ARG A 114 13.20 -11.54 10.69
CA ARG A 114 11.96 -10.81 10.40
C ARG A 114 12.21 -9.32 10.30
N PHE A 115 11.26 -8.64 9.69
CA PHE A 115 11.17 -7.19 9.69
C PHE A 115 9.78 -6.71 10.02
N ALA A 116 9.68 -5.50 10.53
CA ALA A 116 8.43 -4.83 10.78
C ALA A 116 8.21 -3.67 9.80
N LEU A 117 6.93 -3.40 9.52
CA LEU A 117 6.46 -2.18 8.90
C LEU A 117 5.53 -1.45 9.88
N ARG A 118 5.70 -0.14 9.98
CA ARG A 118 4.78 0.77 10.66
C ARG A 118 4.23 1.76 9.65
N MET A 119 2.93 1.97 9.67
CA MET A 119 2.23 2.93 8.81
C MET A 119 1.15 3.65 9.60
N ARG A 120 1.06 4.98 9.48
CA ARG A 120 -0.05 5.75 10.07
C ARG A 120 -1.07 6.13 9.01
N GLY A 121 -2.29 5.60 9.09
CA GLY A 121 -3.37 5.94 8.18
C GLY A 121 -4.35 6.92 8.82
N CYS A 122 -4.63 8.05 8.17
CA CYS A 122 -5.65 9.01 8.60
C CYS A 122 -6.83 8.98 7.64
N PHE A 123 -8.04 8.83 8.18
CA PHE A 123 -9.28 8.87 7.43
C PHE A 123 -10.14 10.04 7.89
N GLY A 124 -10.77 10.72 6.93
CA GLY A 124 -11.69 11.81 7.17
C GLY A 124 -12.97 11.63 6.38
N LEU A 125 -14.11 11.83 7.03
CA LEU A 125 -15.41 11.82 6.38
C LEU A 125 -16.17 13.11 6.70
N ASP A 126 -16.82 13.67 5.68
CA ASP A 126 -17.70 14.82 5.85
C ASP A 126 -18.95 14.41 6.64
N CYS A 127 -19.33 15.26 7.58
CA CYS A 127 -20.55 15.14 8.35
C CYS A 127 -21.39 16.40 8.11
N PRO A 128 -22.36 16.34 7.17
CA PRO A 128 -23.17 17.50 6.83
C PRO A 128 -23.88 18.06 8.07
N SER A 129 -23.84 19.38 8.23
CA SER A 129 -24.56 20.04 9.32
C SER A 129 -26.07 19.85 9.19
N GLU A 130 -26.76 19.80 10.32
CA GLU A 130 -28.22 19.71 10.41
C GLU A 130 -28.98 20.73 9.54
N SER A 131 -28.44 21.94 9.35
CA SER A 131 -29.04 22.93 8.44
C SER A 131 -29.05 22.45 6.99
N HIS A 132 -27.91 22.02 6.46
CA HIS A 132 -27.81 21.49 5.09
C HIS A 132 -28.69 20.26 4.88
N ILE A 133 -28.81 19.39 5.90
CA ILE A 133 -29.72 18.24 5.85
C ILE A 133 -31.16 18.72 5.72
N ARG A 134 -31.60 19.65 6.58
CA ARG A 134 -32.96 20.22 6.52
C ARG A 134 -33.24 20.92 5.19
N ASP A 135 -32.26 21.59 4.61
CA ASP A 135 -32.43 22.32 3.35
C ASP A 135 -32.62 21.37 2.15
N ILE A 136 -31.93 20.21 2.15
CA ILE A 136 -32.04 19.24 1.05
C ILE A 136 -33.20 18.25 1.24
N LEU A 137 -33.64 18.01 2.48
CA LEU A 137 -34.64 17.00 2.83
C LEU A 137 -35.93 17.09 1.99
N PRO A 138 -36.55 18.26 1.75
CA PRO A 138 -37.77 18.35 0.93
C PRO A 138 -37.57 17.83 -0.50
N ARG A 139 -36.36 18.01 -1.08
CA ARG A 139 -36.03 17.52 -2.41
C ARG A 139 -35.89 16.00 -2.42
N VAL A 140 -35.28 15.43 -1.38
CA VAL A 140 -35.14 13.98 -1.19
C VAL A 140 -36.50 13.32 -1.01
N GLU A 141 -37.38 13.91 -0.19
CA GLU A 141 -38.75 13.42 0.03
C GLU A 141 -39.57 13.41 -1.27
N THR A 142 -39.50 14.50 -2.04
CA THR A 142 -40.18 14.60 -3.34
C THR A 142 -39.65 13.56 -4.34
N ALA A 143 -38.33 13.36 -4.40
CA ALA A 143 -37.72 12.32 -5.23
C ALA A 143 -38.16 10.91 -4.79
N GLY A 144 -38.26 10.67 -3.48
CA GLY A 144 -38.72 9.40 -2.91
C GLY A 144 -40.17 9.07 -3.24
N LEU A 145 -41.06 10.06 -3.23
CA LEU A 145 -42.46 9.88 -3.66
C LEU A 145 -42.54 9.51 -5.14
N ALA A 146 -41.81 10.24 -5.99
CA ALA A 146 -41.77 9.96 -7.43
C ALA A 146 -41.17 8.58 -7.74
N GLN A 147 -40.19 8.12 -6.97
CA GLN A 147 -39.63 6.78 -7.11
C GLN A 147 -40.63 5.70 -6.70
N ARG A 148 -41.31 5.87 -5.56
CA ARG A 148 -42.34 4.94 -5.09
C ARG A 148 -43.51 4.82 -6.06
N GLU A 149 -43.93 5.92 -6.68
CA GLU A 149 -44.99 5.88 -7.70
C GLU A 149 -44.56 5.05 -8.93
N LYS A 150 -43.30 5.18 -9.37
CA LYS A 150 -42.75 4.38 -10.47
C LYS A 150 -42.64 2.89 -10.11
N GLU A 151 -42.21 2.58 -8.89
CA GLU A 151 -42.14 1.21 -8.38
C GLU A 151 -43.54 0.58 -8.24
N PHE A 152 -44.52 1.34 -7.73
CA PHE A 152 -45.92 0.91 -7.60
C PHE A 152 -46.58 0.66 -8.96
N LEU A 153 -46.27 1.48 -9.97
CA LEU A 153 -46.75 1.30 -11.35
C LEU A 153 -46.06 0.16 -12.11
N GLY A 154 -45.15 -0.59 -11.48
CA GLY A 154 -44.44 -1.71 -12.10
C GLY A 154 -43.51 -1.28 -13.25
N LEU A 155 -43.21 0.02 -13.36
CA LEU A 155 -42.29 0.58 -14.34
C LEU A 155 -40.87 0.36 -13.81
N ALA A 156 -40.39 -0.88 -13.83
CA ALA A 156 -38.99 -1.20 -13.59
C ALA A 156 -38.14 -0.55 -14.70
N THR A 157 -37.68 0.67 -14.46
CA THR A 157 -36.70 1.31 -15.34
C THR A 157 -35.38 0.58 -15.15
N PHE A 158 -35.10 -0.39 -16.01
CA PHE A 158 -33.72 -0.65 -16.42
C PHE A 158 -33.16 0.70 -16.86
N ALA A 159 -32.16 1.20 -16.14
CA ALA A 159 -31.54 2.49 -16.42
C ALA A 159 -31.16 2.52 -17.91
N LYS A 160 -31.87 3.35 -18.69
CA LYS A 160 -31.41 3.72 -20.03
C LYS A 160 -30.01 4.30 -19.86
N GLU A 161 -29.05 3.84 -20.67
CA GLU A 161 -27.77 4.50 -20.91
C GLU A 161 -28.03 5.98 -21.24
N GLY A 162 -27.96 6.80 -20.21
CA GLY A 162 -28.27 8.22 -20.26
C GLY A 162 -27.77 8.80 -18.96
N ARG A 163 -26.69 9.57 -19.06
CA ARG A 163 -26.02 10.38 -18.02
C ARG A 163 -26.49 10.06 -16.59
N THR A 164 -25.69 9.30 -15.85
CA THR A 164 -25.87 9.16 -14.40
C THR A 164 -26.07 10.55 -13.81
N PRO A 165 -27.20 10.81 -13.12
CA PRO A 165 -27.46 12.13 -12.58
C PRO A 165 -26.29 12.55 -11.68
N ASP A 166 -25.79 13.77 -11.88
CA ASP A 166 -24.63 14.28 -11.14
C ASP A 166 -24.89 14.15 -9.63
N THR A 167 -23.98 13.49 -8.93
CA THR A 167 -24.07 13.30 -7.48
C THR A 167 -24.07 14.67 -6.80
N ILE A 168 -25.11 14.93 -6.02
CA ILE A 168 -25.16 16.15 -5.20
C ILE A 168 -24.28 15.92 -3.99
N VAL A 169 -23.17 16.65 -3.94
CA VAL A 169 -22.21 16.59 -2.85
C VAL A 169 -22.51 17.71 -1.86
N PHE A 170 -22.52 17.38 -0.57
CA PHE A 170 -22.70 18.39 0.48
C PHE A 170 -21.50 19.34 0.54
N PRO A 171 -21.73 20.64 0.82
CA PRO A 171 -20.63 21.57 1.03
C PRO A 171 -19.91 21.22 2.35
N THR A 172 -18.69 20.72 2.23
CA THR A 172 -17.88 20.31 3.37
C THR A 172 -17.31 21.53 4.08
N GLN A 173 -17.63 21.67 5.36
CA GLN A 173 -17.03 22.70 6.22
C GLN A 173 -15.78 22.17 6.95
N LYS A 174 -15.83 20.91 7.38
CA LYS A 174 -14.75 20.24 8.10
C LYS A 174 -14.93 18.72 8.00
N LEU A 175 -13.82 17.99 7.89
CA LEU A 175 -13.82 16.54 8.03
C LEU A 175 -13.79 16.09 9.49
N LEU A 176 -14.53 15.04 9.81
CA LEU A 176 -14.31 14.27 11.02
C LEU A 176 -13.15 13.30 10.78
N CYS A 177 -11.99 13.64 11.32
CA CYS A 177 -10.74 12.92 11.10
C CYS A 177 -10.37 12.04 12.28
N PHE A 178 -9.86 10.85 11.99
CA PHE A 178 -9.13 10.01 12.94
C PHE A 178 -7.93 9.37 12.25
N CYS A 179 -6.92 8.98 13.03
CA CYS A 179 -5.74 8.29 12.53
C CYS A 179 -5.50 7.02 13.34
N LEU A 180 -5.10 5.96 12.65
CA LEU A 180 -4.73 4.68 13.23
C LEU A 180 -3.30 4.33 12.83
N GLU A 181 -2.62 3.56 13.67
CA GLU A 181 -1.33 2.97 13.35
C GLU A 181 -1.52 1.50 12.99
N LEU A 182 -0.89 1.09 11.90
CA LEU A 182 -0.88 -0.28 11.44
C LEU A 182 0.56 -0.81 11.52
N PHE A 183 0.70 -1.96 12.14
CA PHE A 183 1.95 -2.69 12.26
C PHE A 183 1.85 -4.02 11.53
N ALA A 184 2.88 -4.38 10.80
CA ALA A 184 2.97 -5.68 10.13
C ALA A 184 4.34 -6.30 10.38
N VAL A 185 4.38 -7.58 10.74
CA VAL A 185 5.61 -8.38 10.83
C VAL A 185 5.69 -9.28 9.61
N LEU A 186 6.81 -9.22 8.92
CA LEU A 186 7.02 -9.86 7.64
C LEU A 186 8.36 -10.59 7.58
N HIS A 187 8.50 -11.45 6.58
CA HIS A 187 9.76 -12.06 6.22
C HIS A 187 9.96 -12.18 4.72
N PHE A 188 11.23 -12.40 4.37
CA PHE A 188 11.63 -12.73 3.02
C PHE A 188 11.93 -14.23 2.91
N GLU A 189 11.57 -14.83 1.78
CA GLU A 189 11.94 -16.20 1.43
C GLU A 189 12.30 -16.26 -0.06
N TRP A 190 13.20 -17.18 -0.42
CA TRP A 190 13.37 -17.56 -1.82
C TRP A 190 12.35 -18.62 -2.21
N GLY A 191 11.86 -18.57 -3.45
CA GLY A 191 11.17 -19.72 -4.02
C GLY A 191 10.69 -19.52 -5.44
N THR A 192 10.19 -20.60 -6.04
CA THR A 192 9.69 -20.62 -7.42
C THR A 192 8.26 -20.08 -7.54
N ILE A 193 7.92 -19.53 -8.70
CA ILE A 193 6.54 -19.17 -9.05
C ILE A 193 6.11 -20.08 -10.21
N PRO A 194 4.91 -20.70 -10.18
CA PRO A 194 4.44 -21.53 -11.28
C PRO A 194 4.51 -20.80 -12.62
N GLY A 195 5.14 -21.43 -13.62
CA GLY A 195 5.37 -20.84 -14.93
C GLY A 195 6.62 -19.97 -15.05
N SER A 196 7.42 -19.83 -13.98
CA SER A 196 8.75 -19.20 -14.01
C SER A 196 9.83 -20.21 -13.63
N PRO A 197 10.91 -20.35 -14.43
CA PRO A 197 12.03 -21.24 -14.10
C PRO A 197 13.01 -20.64 -13.09
N GLN A 198 12.85 -19.37 -12.71
CA GLN A 198 13.79 -18.61 -11.87
C GLN A 198 13.38 -18.59 -10.39
N GLN A 199 14.33 -18.24 -9.53
CA GLN A 199 14.08 -18.01 -8.11
C GLN A 199 13.62 -16.57 -7.86
N TRP A 200 12.64 -16.41 -6.97
CA TRP A 200 12.04 -15.13 -6.64
C TRP A 200 12.23 -14.83 -5.15
N LEU A 201 12.64 -13.60 -4.83
CA LEU A 201 12.54 -13.10 -3.48
C LEU A 201 11.08 -12.75 -3.23
N LYS A 202 10.48 -13.41 -2.26
CA LYS A 202 9.07 -13.25 -1.90
C LYS A 202 8.98 -12.62 -0.53
N VAL A 203 7.95 -11.80 -0.35
CA VAL A 203 7.59 -11.24 0.96
C VAL A 203 6.39 -12.02 1.52
N ARG A 204 6.42 -12.29 2.82
CA ARG A 204 5.40 -13.02 3.55
C ARG A 204 4.99 -12.26 4.80
N LEU A 205 3.70 -12.35 5.12
CA LEU A 205 3.09 -11.69 6.28
C LEU A 205 2.87 -12.70 7.40
N ASP A 206 3.51 -12.44 8.53
CA ASP A 206 3.44 -13.25 9.74
C ASP A 206 2.44 -12.69 10.75
N GLY A 207 2.46 -11.37 10.96
CA GLY A 207 1.57 -10.67 11.89
C GLY A 207 1.08 -9.34 11.32
N LEU A 208 -0.11 -8.91 11.75
CA LEU A 208 -0.73 -7.64 11.40
C LEU A 208 -1.54 -7.19 12.61
N GLU A 209 -1.40 -5.93 13.00
CA GLU A 209 -2.09 -5.31 14.12
C GLU A 209 -2.49 -3.86 13.78
N ILE A 210 -3.69 -3.42 14.15
CA ILE A 210 -4.14 -2.02 14.06
C ILE A 210 -4.38 -1.47 15.45
N VAL A 211 -3.60 -0.48 15.87
CA VAL A 211 -3.67 0.05 17.23
C VAL A 211 -4.96 0.84 17.46
N ASP A 212 -5.60 0.58 18.61
CA ASP A 212 -6.73 1.31 19.17
C ASP A 212 -8.03 1.27 18.31
N LEU A 213 -8.23 0.23 17.50
CA LEU A 213 -9.46 0.07 16.73
C LEU A 213 -10.55 -0.62 17.58
N GLY A 214 -11.52 0.15 18.06
CA GLY A 214 -12.61 -0.38 18.89
C GLY A 214 -13.95 -0.46 18.14
N PRO A 215 -14.84 -1.42 18.48
CA PRO A 215 -14.66 -2.54 19.42
C PRO A 215 -13.89 -3.73 18.81
N ALA A 216 -13.39 -4.66 19.63
CA ALA A 216 -12.57 -5.80 19.16
C ALA A 216 -13.12 -6.60 17.96
N PRO A 217 -14.44 -6.90 17.86
CA PRO A 217 -14.95 -7.57 16.66
C PRO A 217 -14.80 -6.75 15.36
N LEU A 218 -14.83 -5.41 15.44
CA LEU A 218 -14.60 -4.54 14.29
C LEU A 218 -13.14 -4.61 13.85
N GLU A 219 -12.22 -4.55 14.81
CA GLU A 219 -10.78 -4.72 14.58
C GLU A 219 -10.47 -6.03 13.89
N GLU A 220 -10.96 -7.16 14.42
CA GLU A 220 -10.77 -8.48 13.82
C GLU A 220 -11.27 -8.54 12.37
N ILE A 221 -12.43 -7.94 12.08
CA ILE A 221 -12.99 -7.88 10.72
C ILE A 221 -12.07 -7.10 9.79
N VAL A 222 -11.63 -5.91 10.22
CA VAL A 222 -10.79 -5.02 9.42
C VAL A 222 -9.42 -5.64 9.19
N GLU A 223 -8.79 -6.18 10.24
CA GLU A 223 -7.51 -6.87 10.14
C GLU A 223 -7.57 -8.11 9.27
N CYS A 224 -8.62 -8.92 9.40
CA CYS A 224 -8.82 -10.09 8.56
C CYS A 224 -8.91 -9.69 7.08
N TYR A 225 -9.67 -8.63 6.78
CA TYR A 225 -9.78 -8.09 5.43
C TYR A 225 -8.41 -7.61 4.90
N ILE A 226 -7.70 -6.78 5.67
CA ILE A 226 -6.39 -6.25 5.28
C ILE A 226 -5.37 -7.38 5.11
N ARG A 227 -5.33 -8.35 6.01
CA ARG A 227 -4.47 -9.54 5.93
C ARG A 227 -4.74 -10.32 4.64
N THR A 228 -6.00 -10.47 4.26
CA THR A 228 -6.41 -11.13 3.02
C THR A 228 -5.94 -10.35 1.79
N VAL A 229 -6.18 -9.04 1.76
CA VAL A 229 -5.73 -8.14 0.68
C VAL A 229 -4.21 -8.16 0.54
N LEU A 230 -3.47 -8.11 1.64
CA LEU A 230 -2.01 -8.18 1.62
C LEU A 230 -1.51 -9.51 1.08
N LYS A 231 -2.02 -10.63 1.62
CA LYS A 231 -1.55 -11.98 1.24
C LYS A 231 -1.91 -12.37 -0.19
N LEU A 232 -3.07 -11.94 -0.69
CA LEU A 232 -3.56 -12.38 -2.01
C LEU A 232 -3.40 -11.33 -3.11
N GLY A 233 -3.47 -10.04 -2.77
CA GLY A 233 -3.49 -8.94 -3.74
C GLY A 233 -2.17 -8.20 -3.89
N ILE A 234 -1.49 -7.92 -2.77
CA ILE A 234 -0.34 -6.99 -2.76
C ILE A 234 0.98 -7.74 -2.71
N LEU A 235 1.26 -8.53 -1.66
CA LEU A 235 2.57 -9.14 -1.44
C LEU A 235 3.04 -10.05 -2.58
N PRO A 236 2.18 -10.85 -3.26
CA PRO A 236 2.62 -11.63 -4.41
C PRO A 236 3.20 -10.76 -5.54
N ARG A 237 2.67 -9.54 -5.73
CA ARG A 237 3.12 -8.58 -6.77
C ARG A 237 4.41 -7.86 -6.40
N LEU A 238 4.84 -7.94 -5.14
CA LEU A 238 6.13 -7.42 -4.68
C LEU A 238 7.25 -8.46 -4.81
N SER A 239 6.96 -9.65 -5.36
CA SER A 239 8.00 -10.64 -5.61
C SER A 239 8.93 -10.12 -6.71
N VAL A 240 10.23 -10.23 -6.49
CA VAL A 240 11.24 -9.73 -7.42
C VAL A 240 12.12 -10.91 -7.85
N PRO A 241 12.35 -11.12 -9.16
CA PRO A 241 13.22 -12.20 -9.63
C PRO A 241 14.67 -11.87 -9.26
N ILE A 242 15.46 -12.90 -8.96
CA ILE A 242 16.85 -12.73 -8.52
C ILE A 242 17.69 -11.93 -9.54
N GLU A 243 17.41 -12.09 -10.83
CA GLU A 243 18.08 -11.40 -11.93
C GLU A 243 17.79 -9.90 -11.99
N ALA A 244 16.71 -9.42 -11.36
CA ALA A 244 16.42 -8.00 -11.23
C ALA A 244 17.11 -7.36 -10.01
N MET A 245 17.56 -8.17 -9.04
CA MET A 245 18.27 -7.69 -7.85
C MET A 245 19.75 -7.52 -8.08
N VAL A 246 20.31 -8.45 -8.84
CA VAL A 246 21.68 -8.37 -9.32
C VAL A 246 21.65 -7.54 -10.59
N LEU A 247 22.66 -6.70 -10.82
CA LEU A 247 22.86 -6.10 -12.15
C LEU A 247 22.77 -7.24 -13.17
N ASN A 248 21.84 -7.20 -14.12
CA ASN A 248 21.64 -8.27 -15.09
C ASN A 248 22.90 -8.39 -15.97
N VAL A 249 23.90 -9.13 -15.49
CA VAL A 249 25.25 -9.20 -16.04
C VAL A 249 25.18 -9.73 -17.47
N THR A 250 24.34 -10.74 -17.70
CA THR A 250 24.08 -11.31 -19.03
C THR A 250 23.54 -10.27 -20.01
N GLU A 251 22.55 -9.47 -19.62
CA GLU A 251 22.03 -8.40 -20.47
C GLU A 251 23.05 -7.28 -20.68
N LEU A 252 23.83 -6.93 -19.65
CA LEU A 252 24.93 -5.95 -19.72
C LEU A 252 26.01 -6.42 -20.70
N MET A 253 26.46 -7.67 -20.61
CA MET A 253 27.49 -8.25 -21.48
C MET A 253 26.98 -8.41 -22.92
N ARG A 254 25.73 -8.83 -23.10
CA ARG A 254 25.08 -8.86 -24.43
C ARG A 254 25.00 -7.47 -25.06
N LYS A 255 24.62 -6.44 -24.29
CA LYS A 255 24.61 -5.03 -24.75
C LYS A 255 26.01 -4.54 -25.13
N GLN A 256 27.05 -5.09 -24.52
CA GLN A 256 28.46 -4.80 -24.85
C GLN A 256 29.02 -5.67 -25.99
N GLY A 257 28.20 -6.52 -26.63
CA GLY A 257 28.62 -7.36 -27.75
C GLY A 257 29.45 -8.57 -27.34
N LEU A 258 29.51 -8.90 -26.05
CA LEU A 258 30.18 -10.08 -25.54
C LEU A 258 29.20 -11.25 -25.57
N ALA A 259 29.37 -12.16 -26.54
CA ALA A 259 28.64 -13.41 -26.60
C ALA A 259 29.33 -14.43 -25.68
N ILE A 260 28.71 -14.70 -24.53
CA ILE A 260 29.13 -15.81 -23.66
C ILE A 260 28.52 -17.08 -24.26
N GLY A 261 29.34 -18.08 -24.58
CA GLY A 261 28.88 -19.36 -25.12
C GLY A 261 28.20 -20.26 -24.09
N GLU A 262 28.22 -19.86 -22.82
CA GLU A 262 27.68 -20.57 -21.67
C GLU A 262 26.55 -19.75 -21.04
N THR A 263 25.52 -20.43 -20.54
CA THR A 263 24.40 -19.78 -19.86
C THR A 263 24.74 -19.64 -18.37
N ILE A 264 24.85 -18.39 -17.91
CA ILE A 264 25.03 -18.08 -16.49
C ILE A 264 23.64 -17.95 -15.85
N THR A 265 23.32 -18.82 -14.90
CA THR A 265 22.12 -18.72 -14.07
C THR A 265 22.48 -18.26 -12.66
N LEU A 266 21.55 -17.54 -12.03
CA LEU A 266 21.73 -17.03 -10.67
C LEU A 266 20.87 -17.85 -9.71
N GLN A 267 21.50 -18.42 -8.69
CA GLN A 267 20.81 -19.18 -7.64
C GLN A 267 21.10 -18.58 -6.27
N PRO A 268 20.15 -18.59 -5.32
CA PRO A 268 20.45 -18.31 -3.93
C PRO A 268 21.51 -19.28 -3.40
N THR A 269 22.52 -18.77 -2.70
CA THR A 269 23.48 -19.64 -2.00
C THR A 269 22.75 -20.58 -1.04
N PRO A 270 23.05 -21.91 -1.08
CA PRO A 270 22.34 -22.91 -0.27
C PRO A 270 22.41 -22.65 1.24
N VAL A 271 21.31 -22.95 1.92
CA VAL A 271 21.15 -22.85 3.38
C VAL A 271 20.90 -24.25 3.96
N PRO A 272 21.51 -24.64 5.09
CA PRO A 272 22.52 -23.90 5.88
C PRO A 272 23.97 -24.18 5.45
N THR A 273 24.19 -24.98 4.40
CA THR A 273 25.51 -25.50 4.03
C THR A 273 26.46 -24.42 3.52
N GLY A 274 25.95 -23.46 2.74
CA GLY A 274 26.70 -22.29 2.31
C GLY A 274 26.66 -21.20 3.37
N VAL A 275 25.47 -20.67 3.65
CA VAL A 275 25.26 -19.58 4.63
C VAL A 275 24.16 -19.94 5.64
N PRO A 276 24.17 -19.37 6.87
CA PRO A 276 23.18 -19.70 7.89
C PRO A 276 21.74 -19.35 7.51
N ASN A 277 21.54 -18.21 6.83
CA ASN A 277 20.25 -17.71 6.36
C ASN A 277 20.41 -17.05 4.98
N ASN A 278 19.42 -17.20 4.12
CA ASN A 278 19.38 -16.55 2.81
C ASN A 278 17.92 -16.48 2.31
N PRO A 279 17.35 -15.27 2.10
CA PRO A 279 17.90 -13.97 2.48
C PRO A 279 18.10 -13.89 4.00
N ALA A 280 19.03 -13.05 4.45
CA ALA A 280 19.23 -12.80 5.88
C ALA A 280 18.71 -11.42 6.27
N VAL A 281 17.91 -11.35 7.35
CA VAL A 281 17.45 -10.10 7.96
C VAL A 281 18.00 -10.02 9.38
N GLU A 282 19.05 -9.23 9.53
CA GLU A 282 19.85 -9.11 10.75
C GLU A 282 20.75 -7.87 10.64
N ASP A 283 21.25 -7.39 11.78
CA ASP A 283 22.14 -6.20 11.84
C ASP A 283 21.56 -4.98 11.10
N ASN A 284 20.23 -4.80 11.16
CA ASN A 284 19.51 -3.71 10.50
C ASN A 284 19.62 -3.74 8.97
N GLN A 285 19.90 -4.92 8.41
CA GLN A 285 20.16 -5.13 6.99
C GLN A 285 19.34 -6.28 6.43
N LEU A 286 18.97 -6.12 5.16
CA LEU A 286 18.60 -7.24 4.29
C LEU A 286 19.83 -7.62 3.49
N LYS A 287 20.25 -8.88 3.61
CA LYS A 287 21.42 -9.45 2.94
C LYS A 287 20.96 -10.56 1.98
N ALA A 288 21.53 -10.58 0.79
CA ALA A 288 21.32 -11.62 -0.22
C ALA A 288 22.66 -12.22 -0.64
N PHE A 289 22.75 -13.54 -0.62
CA PHE A 289 23.93 -14.32 -1.00
C PHE A 289 23.59 -15.13 -2.24
N ILE A 290 24.36 -14.97 -3.31
CA ILE A 290 24.00 -15.51 -4.63
C ILE A 290 25.19 -16.28 -5.20
N HIS A 291 24.88 -17.43 -5.78
CA HIS A 291 25.80 -18.31 -6.50
C HIS A 291 25.55 -18.21 -8.01
N LEU A 292 26.61 -18.20 -8.79
CA LEU A 292 26.54 -18.31 -10.24
C LEU A 292 26.67 -19.78 -10.64
N GLU A 293 25.69 -20.30 -11.36
CA GLU A 293 25.79 -21.60 -12.01
C GLU A 293 26.06 -21.39 -13.50
N VAL A 294 27.07 -22.08 -14.03
CA VAL A 294 27.46 -22.01 -15.44
C VAL A 294 27.04 -23.31 -16.10
N GLU A 295 26.08 -23.22 -17.03
CA GLU A 295 25.63 -24.33 -17.85
C GLU A 295 26.21 -24.21 -19.27
N ALA A 296 26.84 -25.29 -19.74
CA ALA A 296 27.45 -25.41 -21.07
C ALA A 296 26.46 -25.90 -22.13
#